data_AF-A0A1H1G4N4-F1
#
_entry.id   AF-A0A1H1G4N4-F1
#
_cell.length_a   1.000
_cell.length_b   1.000
_cell.length_c   1.000
_cell.angle_alpha   90.00
_cell.angle_beta   90.00
_cell.angle_gamma   90.00
#
_symmetry.space_group_name_H-M   'P 1'
#
loop_
_entity.id
_entity.type
_entity.pdbx_description
1 polymer ?
#
loop_
_entity_poly.entity_id
_entity_poly.type
_entity_poly.pdbx_seq_one_letter_code
_entity_poly.pdbx_strand_id
1 'polypeptide(L)'
;MPVGIGRLPVVAGVVCVALLLPSQGALADPQPTVAQARAKLAKLNERADKVVDQYNAARERYRSAKKKYDKLNKDLKRQARTVEGLRRELVGVARSAYQTGGLLGWPSLLSQNDPAATLGGLASMSQLAAERAQALKAFERATRSLRERRDRAKSAYKEAESTLEDLREEKKKVEKLVAEQTRLLQRLGTYNRGNPNSQGVKYTGDASGDARAVLQFAYAQIGKPYRFGGEGPDGWDCSGLTQASWRAGGGEPAPHHLPAVGVGGPAPGVAGRPAAGRPHLQQRHQPRRYLRGRRQDGSRAADR
;
A
#
# COMPACT_ATOMS: atom_id res chain seq x y z
N MET A 1 -16.95 10.76 28.10
CA MET A 1 -16.21 9.49 28.29
C MET A 1 -15.03 9.46 27.32
N PRO A 2 -13.81 9.89 27.69
CA PRO A 2 -12.66 9.72 26.81
C PRO A 2 -12.10 8.31 27.00
N VAL A 3 -12.24 7.46 25.99
CA VAL A 3 -11.60 6.14 25.96
C VAL A 3 -10.14 6.36 25.58
N GLY A 4 -9.27 6.35 26.58
CA GLY A 4 -7.82 6.42 26.41
C GLY A 4 -7.32 5.17 25.69
N ILE A 5 -6.85 5.34 24.44
CA ILE A 5 -6.16 4.29 23.71
C ILE A 5 -4.72 4.27 24.23
N GLY A 6 -4.41 3.19 24.94
CA GLY A 6 -3.11 2.94 25.55
C GLY A 6 -1.98 3.03 24.54
N ARG A 7 -1.04 3.93 24.81
CA ARG A 7 0.30 3.92 24.23
C ARG A 7 1.05 2.77 24.89
N LEU A 8 1.29 1.69 24.13
CA LEU A 8 2.27 0.68 24.51
C LEU A 8 3.67 1.24 24.17
N PRO A 9 4.53 1.56 25.14
CA PRO A 9 5.94 1.77 24.84
C PRO A 9 6.54 0.40 24.54
N VAL A 10 6.99 0.18 23.31
CA VAL A 10 7.89 -0.93 22.99
C VAL A 10 9.22 -0.60 23.67
N VAL A 11 9.43 -1.22 24.82
CA VAL A 11 10.66 -1.16 25.61
C VAL A 11 11.76 -1.84 24.79
N ALA A 12 12.53 -1.05 24.04
CA ALA A 12 13.82 -1.47 23.48
C ALA A 12 14.92 -1.21 24.51
N GLY A 13 14.85 -1.91 25.65
CA GLY A 13 15.89 -1.93 26.66
C GLY A 13 16.82 -3.12 26.41
N VAL A 14 17.79 -2.99 25.52
CA VAL A 14 18.92 -3.92 25.49
C VAL A 14 19.82 -3.52 26.65
N VAL A 15 19.72 -4.26 27.76
CA VAL A 15 20.63 -4.18 28.89
C VAL A 15 22.02 -4.60 28.41
N CYS A 16 22.90 -3.63 28.23
CA CYS A 16 24.34 -3.86 28.15
C CYS A 16 24.80 -4.37 29.52
N VAL A 17 24.96 -5.68 29.66
CA VAL A 17 25.74 -6.26 30.77
C VAL A 17 27.20 -5.91 30.52
N ALA A 18 27.63 -4.77 31.08
CA ALA A 18 29.03 -4.42 31.19
C ALA A 18 29.65 -5.30 32.27
N LEU A 19 30.23 -6.44 31.84
CA LEU A 19 31.13 -7.23 32.66
C LEU A 19 32.39 -6.39 32.93
N LEU A 20 32.40 -5.71 34.08
CA LEU A 20 33.57 -5.08 34.68
C LEU A 20 34.52 -6.19 35.14
N LEU A 21 35.53 -6.48 34.32
CA LEU A 21 36.72 -7.23 34.72
C LEU A 21 37.83 -6.25 35.11
N PRO A 22 38.60 -6.53 36.17
CA PRO A 22 39.67 -5.65 36.64
C PRO A 22 40.78 -5.54 35.60
N SER A 23 41.12 -4.30 35.25
CA SER A 23 42.23 -3.94 34.37
C SER A 23 43.57 -4.23 35.06
N GLN A 24 44.15 -5.40 34.79
CA GLN A 24 45.56 -5.66 35.02
C GLN A 24 46.20 -6.09 33.70
N GLY A 25 47.20 -5.33 33.26
CA GLY A 25 48.06 -5.67 32.12
C GLY A 25 47.68 -4.98 30.82
N ALA A 26 48.47 -3.97 30.45
CA ALA A 26 48.59 -3.50 29.07
C ALA A 26 49.30 -4.59 28.25
N LEU A 27 48.52 -5.57 27.78
CA LEU A 27 48.88 -6.43 26.66
C LEU A 27 48.14 -5.89 25.45
N ALA A 28 48.90 -5.64 24.38
CA ALA A 28 48.35 -5.29 23.08
C ALA A 28 47.23 -6.29 22.74
N ASP A 29 46.02 -5.75 22.55
CA ASP A 29 44.83 -6.54 22.21
C ASP A 29 45.19 -7.45 21.03
N PRO A 30 45.16 -8.80 21.18
CA PRO A 30 45.62 -9.69 20.14
C PRO A 30 44.87 -9.39 18.85
N GLN A 31 45.62 -9.15 17.76
CA GLN A 31 45.06 -8.92 16.42
C GLN A 31 43.93 -9.95 16.19
N PRO A 32 42.70 -9.50 15.87
CA PRO A 32 41.57 -10.40 15.77
C PRO A 32 41.92 -11.50 14.78
N THR A 33 41.85 -12.75 15.24
CA THR A 33 42.16 -13.91 14.40
C THR A 33 41.30 -13.87 13.14
N VAL A 34 41.83 -14.36 12.01
CA VAL A 34 41.11 -14.38 10.73
C VAL A 34 39.71 -15.02 10.88
N ALA A 35 39.59 -16.03 11.73
CA ALA A 35 38.32 -16.66 12.08
C ALA A 35 37.34 -15.70 12.76
N GLN A 36 37.78 -14.94 13.77
CA GLN A 36 36.96 -13.93 14.45
C GLN A 36 36.56 -12.80 13.50
N ALA A 37 37.48 -12.34 12.63
CA ALA A 37 37.20 -11.29 11.66
C ALA A 37 36.17 -11.74 10.59
N ARG A 38 36.22 -13.00 10.15
CA ARG A 38 35.21 -13.60 9.25
C ARG A 38 33.87 -13.78 9.95
N ALA A 39 33.85 -14.26 11.19
CA ALA A 39 32.63 -14.40 11.98
C ALA A 39 31.94 -13.04 12.24
N LYS A 40 32.73 -11.99 12.49
CA LYS A 40 32.21 -10.62 12.63
C LYS A 40 31.61 -10.10 11.33
N LEU A 41 32.25 -10.35 10.19
CA LEU A 41 31.68 -9.99 8.88
C LEU A 41 30.37 -10.74 8.62
N ALA A 42 30.30 -12.05 8.91
CA ALA A 42 29.08 -12.83 8.75
C ALA A 42 27.92 -12.25 9.59
N LYS A 43 28.18 -11.90 10.87
CA LYS A 43 27.20 -11.24 11.75
C LYS A 43 26.78 -9.85 11.22
N LEU A 44 27.71 -9.09 10.67
CA LEU A 44 27.41 -7.78 10.09
C LEU A 44 26.53 -7.93 8.84
N ASN A 45 26.81 -8.90 7.97
CA ASN A 45 25.98 -9.19 6.80
C ASN A 45 24.57 -9.62 7.22
N GLU A 46 24.43 -10.49 8.23
CA GLU A 46 23.10 -10.89 8.74
C GLU A 46 22.30 -9.69 9.27
N ARG A 47 22.96 -8.77 10.01
CA ARG A 47 22.32 -7.51 10.44
C ARG A 47 21.94 -6.65 9.25
N ALA A 48 22.81 -6.58 8.26
CA ALA A 48 22.59 -5.79 7.06
C ALA A 48 21.36 -6.29 6.30
N ASP A 49 21.25 -7.61 6.10
CA ASP A 49 20.10 -8.25 5.45
C ASP A 49 18.79 -7.91 6.18
N LYS A 50 18.76 -8.04 7.52
CA LYS A 50 17.58 -7.68 8.33
C LYS A 50 17.19 -6.21 8.17
N VAL A 51 18.17 -5.30 8.17
CA VAL A 51 17.92 -3.86 8.02
C VAL A 51 17.42 -3.53 6.61
N VAL A 52 17.92 -4.22 5.57
CA VAL A 52 17.42 -4.06 4.19
C VAL A 52 15.98 -4.52 4.07
N ASP A 53 15.64 -5.67 4.64
CA ASP A 53 14.27 -6.19 4.62
C ASP A 53 13.31 -5.24 5.33
N GLN A 54 13.70 -4.75 6.52
CA GLN A 54 12.93 -3.74 7.24
C GLN A 54 12.79 -2.44 6.45
N TYR A 55 13.88 -1.96 5.83
CA TYR A 55 13.88 -0.76 5.01
C TYR A 55 12.93 -0.90 3.81
N ASN A 56 12.98 -2.03 3.11
CA ASN A 56 12.12 -2.31 1.96
C ASN A 56 10.64 -2.39 2.39
N ALA A 57 10.34 -3.08 3.50
CA ALA A 57 9.00 -3.12 4.06
C ALA A 57 8.49 -1.72 4.47
N ALA A 58 9.35 -0.91 5.12
CA ALA A 58 9.03 0.47 5.49
C ALA A 58 8.80 1.36 4.26
N ARG A 59 9.58 1.16 3.18
CA ARG A 59 9.45 1.90 1.92
C ARG A 59 8.09 1.65 1.27
N GLU A 60 7.60 0.41 1.28
CA GLU A 60 6.28 0.08 0.74
C GLU A 60 5.14 0.63 1.60
N ARG A 61 5.28 0.57 2.93
CA ARG A 61 4.34 1.23 3.86
C ARG A 61 4.28 2.73 3.63
N TYR A 62 5.43 3.38 3.49
CA TYR A 62 5.54 4.80 3.16
C TYR A 62 4.83 5.14 1.84
N ARG A 63 5.13 4.39 0.76
CA ARG A 63 4.50 4.60 -0.56
C ARG A 63 2.98 4.50 -0.49
N SER A 64 2.49 3.46 0.19
CA SER A 64 1.05 3.22 0.38
C SER A 64 0.38 4.32 1.21
N ALA A 65 0.98 4.70 2.34
CA ALA A 65 0.47 5.76 3.22
C ALA A 65 0.44 7.12 2.51
N LYS A 66 1.51 7.46 1.78
CA LYS A 66 1.61 8.68 0.97
C LYS A 66 0.52 8.73 -0.09
N LYS A 67 0.31 7.64 -0.85
CA LYS A 67 -0.74 7.55 -1.88
C LYS A 67 -2.14 7.77 -1.29
N LYS A 68 -2.41 7.18 -0.12
CA LYS A 68 -3.70 7.35 0.60
C LYS A 68 -3.89 8.79 1.07
N TYR A 69 -2.87 9.40 1.66
CA TYR A 69 -2.90 10.81 2.07
C TYR A 69 -3.12 11.74 0.86
N ASP A 70 -2.37 11.54 -0.23
CA ASP A 70 -2.47 12.37 -1.43
C ASP A 70 -3.85 12.29 -2.07
N LYS A 71 -4.46 11.09 -2.10
CA LYS A 71 -5.84 10.90 -2.56
C LYS A 71 -6.83 11.67 -1.69
N LEU A 72 -6.81 11.46 -0.37
CA LEU A 72 -7.72 12.14 0.57
C LEU A 72 -7.54 13.66 0.55
N ASN A 73 -6.31 14.14 0.39
CA ASN A 73 -6.02 15.57 0.30
C ASN A 73 -6.56 16.17 -1.01
N LYS A 74 -6.47 15.45 -2.14
CA LYS A 74 -7.09 15.85 -3.41
C LYS A 74 -8.61 15.89 -3.29
N ASP A 75 -9.22 14.85 -2.69
CA ASP A 75 -10.66 14.77 -2.50
C ASP A 75 -11.16 15.91 -1.60
N LEU A 76 -10.44 16.21 -0.51
CA LEU A 76 -10.78 17.32 0.39
C LEU A 76 -10.72 18.67 -0.32
N LYS A 77 -9.70 18.92 -1.15
CA LYS A 77 -9.61 20.15 -1.96
C LYS A 77 -10.77 20.26 -2.95
N ARG A 78 -11.17 19.15 -3.57
CA ARG A 78 -12.29 19.11 -4.51
C ARG A 78 -13.60 19.44 -3.79
N GLN A 79 -13.85 18.81 -2.64
CA GLN A 79 -15.05 19.02 -1.86
C GLN A 79 -15.12 20.43 -1.26
N ALA A 80 -13.99 21.00 -0.81
CA ALA A 80 -13.93 22.38 -0.34
C ALA A 80 -14.34 23.38 -1.43
N ARG A 81 -13.92 23.18 -2.69
CA ARG A 81 -14.36 24.02 -3.81
C ARG A 81 -15.86 23.94 -4.04
N THR A 82 -16.46 22.76 -3.90
CA THR A 82 -17.92 22.59 -4.00
C THR A 82 -18.66 23.33 -2.87
N VAL A 83 -18.18 23.23 -1.62
CA VAL A 83 -18.76 24.01 -0.49
C VAL A 83 -18.71 25.50 -0.80
N GLU A 84 -17.58 25.98 -1.31
CA GLU A 84 -17.40 27.40 -1.60
C GLU A 84 -18.30 27.88 -2.75
N GLY A 85 -18.49 27.04 -3.77
CA GLY A 85 -19.47 27.27 -4.84
C GLY A 85 -20.89 27.40 -4.31
N LEU A 86 -21.36 26.42 -3.53
CA LEU A 86 -22.68 26.43 -2.90
C LEU A 86 -22.88 27.65 -1.99
N ARG A 87 -21.84 28.05 -1.25
CA ARG A 87 -21.88 29.25 -0.40
C ARG A 87 -22.03 30.52 -1.23
N ARG A 88 -21.31 30.64 -2.36
CA ARG A 88 -21.44 31.80 -3.26
C ARG A 88 -22.83 31.89 -3.88
N GLU A 89 -23.40 30.78 -4.32
CA GLU A 89 -24.78 30.73 -4.82
C GLU A 89 -25.79 31.19 -3.75
N LEU A 90 -25.67 30.66 -2.52
CA LEU A 90 -26.55 31.05 -1.42
C LEU A 90 -26.44 32.55 -1.10
N VAL A 91 -25.22 33.10 -1.06
CA VAL A 91 -25.00 34.55 -0.85
C VAL A 91 -25.61 35.36 -1.99
N GLY A 92 -25.54 34.88 -3.23
CA GLY A 92 -26.18 35.50 -4.39
C GLY A 92 -27.71 35.57 -4.24
N VAL A 93 -28.35 34.46 -3.87
CA VAL A 93 -29.80 34.40 -3.61
C VAL A 93 -30.19 35.33 -2.46
N ALA A 94 -29.46 35.28 -1.35
CA ALA A 94 -29.74 36.13 -0.18
C ALA A 94 -29.61 37.62 -0.52
N ARG A 95 -28.57 38.01 -1.28
CA ARG A 95 -28.40 39.38 -1.75
C ARG A 95 -29.54 39.81 -2.67
N SER A 96 -29.92 38.98 -3.64
CA SER A 96 -31.02 39.27 -4.55
C SER A 96 -32.33 39.47 -3.78
N ALA A 97 -32.65 38.56 -2.87
CA ALA A 97 -33.85 38.65 -2.04
C ALA A 97 -33.83 39.92 -1.18
N TYR A 98 -32.69 40.34 -0.63
CA TYR A 98 -32.59 41.59 0.12
C TYR A 98 -32.82 42.83 -0.76
N GLN A 99 -32.24 42.86 -1.96
CA GLN A 99 -32.36 43.99 -2.88
C GLN A 99 -33.76 44.14 -3.49
N THR A 100 -34.47 43.04 -3.72
CA THR A 100 -35.81 43.05 -4.34
C THR A 100 -36.95 43.05 -3.32
N GLY A 101 -36.67 43.20 -2.02
CA GLY A 101 -37.69 43.25 -0.96
C GLY A 101 -38.31 41.89 -0.60
N GLY A 102 -37.56 40.80 -0.77
CA GLY A 102 -37.96 39.41 -0.56
C GLY A 102 -38.23 38.65 -1.86
N LEU A 103 -38.07 37.32 -1.84
CA LEU A 103 -38.27 36.45 -3.02
C LEU A 103 -39.71 36.50 -3.57
N LEU A 104 -40.65 36.93 -2.73
CA LEU A 104 -42.08 36.95 -3.01
C LEU A 104 -42.64 38.34 -3.27
N GLY A 105 -41.82 39.40 -3.16
CA GLY A 105 -42.26 40.80 -3.25
C GLY A 105 -43.59 41.01 -2.54
N TRP A 106 -43.58 41.39 -1.25
CA TRP A 106 -44.79 41.66 -0.48
C TRP A 106 -45.89 42.48 -1.22
N PRO A 107 -45.61 43.38 -2.20
CA PRO A 107 -46.64 44.00 -3.02
C PRO A 107 -47.48 43.02 -3.88
N SER A 108 -46.90 41.93 -4.38
CA SER A 108 -47.59 40.91 -5.18
C SER A 108 -48.47 40.01 -4.32
N LEU A 109 -48.07 39.78 -3.07
CA LEU A 109 -48.84 39.04 -2.06
C LEU A 109 -50.08 39.83 -1.61
N LEU A 110 -49.97 41.16 -1.55
CA LEU A 110 -51.08 42.05 -1.21
C LEU A 110 -52.06 42.27 -2.37
N SER A 111 -51.68 41.93 -3.62
CA SER A 111 -52.54 42.06 -4.81
C SER A 111 -53.32 40.79 -5.18
N GLN A 112 -52.96 39.61 -4.64
CA GLN A 112 -53.65 38.35 -4.94
C GLN A 112 -54.64 37.98 -3.83
N ASN A 113 -55.93 38.07 -4.12
CA ASN A 113 -57.04 37.80 -3.18
C ASN A 113 -57.29 36.28 -2.92
N ASP A 114 -56.28 35.42 -2.94
CA ASP A 114 -56.41 33.99 -2.59
C ASP A 114 -55.44 33.58 -1.46
N PRO A 115 -55.93 33.57 -0.20
CA PRO A 115 -55.15 33.17 0.97
C PRO A 115 -54.69 31.71 0.93
N ALA A 116 -55.48 30.81 0.33
CA ALA A 116 -55.18 29.37 0.33
C ALA A 116 -54.05 29.04 -0.65
N ALA A 117 -54.08 29.63 -1.85
CA ALA A 117 -52.99 29.50 -2.82
C ALA A 117 -51.67 30.05 -2.27
N THR A 118 -51.74 31.18 -1.55
CA THR A 118 -50.59 31.81 -0.90
C THR A 118 -49.95 30.90 0.16
N LEU A 119 -50.77 30.31 1.04
CA LEU A 119 -50.28 29.38 2.08
C LEU A 119 -49.68 28.10 1.50
N GLY A 120 -50.27 27.55 0.44
CA GLY A 120 -49.73 26.38 -0.26
C GLY A 120 -48.36 26.63 -0.91
N GLY A 121 -48.17 27.82 -1.50
CA GLY A 121 -46.89 28.26 -2.04
C GLY A 121 -45.82 28.41 -0.96
N LEU A 122 -46.16 29.02 0.17
CA LEU A 122 -45.27 29.16 1.33
C LEU A 122 -44.87 27.80 1.93
N ALA A 123 -45.83 26.89 2.10
CA ALA A 123 -45.57 25.54 2.57
C ALA A 123 -44.57 24.80 1.67
N SER A 124 -44.79 24.83 0.35
CA SER A 124 -43.91 24.20 -0.64
C SER A 124 -42.49 24.81 -0.63
N MET A 125 -42.38 26.13 -0.54
CA MET A 125 -41.11 26.85 -0.41
C MET A 125 -40.37 26.47 0.88
N SER A 126 -41.08 26.40 2.01
CA SER A 126 -40.51 26.01 3.30
C SER A 126 -39.98 24.57 3.29
N GLN A 127 -40.69 23.66 2.63
CA GLN A 127 -40.26 22.27 2.46
C GLN A 127 -38.99 22.21 1.60
N LEU A 128 -38.96 22.92 0.47
CA LEU A 128 -37.78 23.00 -0.37
C LEU A 128 -36.58 23.61 0.38
N ALA A 129 -36.78 24.68 1.14
CA ALA A 129 -35.74 25.30 1.96
C ALA A 129 -35.20 24.34 3.02
N ALA A 130 -36.07 23.55 3.68
CA ALA A 130 -35.68 22.54 4.64
C ALA A 130 -34.83 21.43 3.99
N GLU A 131 -35.20 20.94 2.80
CA GLU A 131 -34.42 19.96 2.04
C GLU A 131 -33.03 20.50 1.68
N ARG A 132 -32.93 21.75 1.22
CA ARG A 132 -31.64 22.39 0.88
C ARG A 132 -30.76 22.59 2.11
N ALA A 133 -31.34 22.97 3.25
CA ALA A 133 -30.63 23.09 4.51
C ALA A 133 -30.10 21.73 5.00
N GLN A 134 -30.88 20.66 4.86
CA GLN A 134 -30.43 19.30 5.19
C GLN A 134 -29.30 18.82 4.28
N ALA A 135 -29.38 19.06 2.98
CA ALA A 135 -28.34 18.73 2.02
C ALA A 135 -27.01 19.45 2.35
N LEU A 136 -27.05 20.74 2.69
CA LEU A 136 -25.87 21.50 3.11
C LEU A 136 -25.24 20.91 4.38
N LYS A 137 -26.05 20.62 5.40
CA LYS A 137 -25.59 19.96 6.64
C LYS A 137 -24.97 18.59 6.38
N ALA A 138 -25.52 17.80 5.44
CA ALA A 138 -24.94 16.52 5.06
C ALA A 138 -23.57 16.72 4.39
N PHE A 139 -23.44 17.73 3.52
CA PHE A 139 -22.22 18.06 2.81
C PHE A 139 -21.10 18.58 3.73
N GLU A 140 -21.44 19.41 4.72
CA GLU A 140 -20.51 19.86 5.76
C GLU A 140 -20.00 18.70 6.63
N ARG A 141 -20.91 17.79 7.04
CA ARG A 141 -20.54 16.57 7.77
C ARG A 141 -19.61 15.68 6.96
N ALA A 142 -19.89 15.49 5.67
CA ALA A 142 -19.01 14.73 4.77
C ALA A 142 -17.63 15.39 4.64
N THR A 143 -17.56 16.71 4.51
CA THR A 143 -16.30 17.47 4.45
C THR A 143 -15.50 17.34 5.74
N ARG A 144 -16.15 17.41 6.91
CA ARG A 144 -15.51 17.20 8.21
C ARG A 144 -14.95 15.79 8.34
N SER A 145 -15.73 14.76 7.99
CA SER A 145 -15.27 13.37 8.01
C SER A 145 -14.08 13.14 7.07
N LEU A 146 -14.10 13.76 5.89
CA LEU A 146 -13.00 13.66 4.93
C LEU A 146 -11.72 14.33 5.46
N ARG A 147 -11.85 15.48 6.14
CA ARG A 147 -10.73 16.16 6.79
C ARG A 147 -10.12 15.30 7.90
N GLU A 148 -10.93 14.70 8.77
CA GLU A 148 -10.45 13.79 9.81
C GLU A 148 -9.74 12.55 9.24
N ARG A 149 -10.27 11.98 8.15
CA ARG A 149 -9.61 10.85 7.45
C ARG A 149 -8.28 11.27 6.85
N ARG A 150 -8.23 12.45 6.22
CA ARG A 150 -7.00 13.04 5.65
C ARG A 150 -5.97 13.29 6.74
N ASP A 151 -6.36 13.85 7.87
CA ASP A 151 -5.46 14.15 8.99
C ASP A 151 -4.91 12.87 9.62
N ARG A 152 -5.75 11.84 9.83
CA ARG A 152 -5.29 10.50 10.24
C ARG A 152 -4.30 9.89 9.24
N ALA A 153 -4.61 9.98 7.95
CA ALA A 153 -3.70 9.49 6.90
C ALA A 153 -2.40 10.29 6.84
N LYS A 154 -2.42 11.59 7.13
CA LYS A 154 -1.24 12.44 7.22
C LYS A 154 -0.33 12.01 8.37
N SER A 155 -0.89 11.73 9.55
CA SER A 155 -0.13 11.23 10.69
C SER A 155 0.51 9.87 10.38
N ALA A 156 -0.24 8.92 9.80
CA ALA A 156 0.31 7.62 9.41
C ALA A 156 1.39 7.74 8.31
N TYR A 157 1.22 8.66 7.35
CA TYR A 157 2.25 8.98 6.36
C TYR A 157 3.52 9.52 7.01
N LYS A 158 3.40 10.44 7.97
CA LYS A 158 4.54 11.03 8.68
C LYS A 158 5.28 10.03 9.57
N GLU A 159 4.54 9.15 10.23
CA GLU A 159 5.12 8.06 11.00
C GLU A 159 5.90 7.09 10.09
N ALA A 160 5.30 6.66 8.97
CA ALA A 160 5.98 5.81 8.00
C ALA A 160 7.20 6.49 7.35
N GLU A 161 7.16 7.81 7.16
CA GLU A 161 8.30 8.61 6.69
C GLU A 161 9.44 8.61 7.71
N SER A 162 9.16 8.86 8.99
CA SER A 162 10.17 8.80 10.06
C SER A 162 10.80 7.41 10.14
N THR A 163 10.00 6.33 10.17
CA THR A 163 10.54 4.97 10.21
C THR A 163 11.42 4.65 9.01
N LEU A 164 11.05 5.14 7.81
CA LEU A 164 11.85 4.95 6.61
C LEU A 164 13.19 5.70 6.69
N GLU A 165 13.20 6.90 7.26
CA GLU A 165 14.41 7.69 7.46
C GLU A 165 15.33 7.05 8.51
N ASP A 166 14.79 6.60 9.64
CA ASP A 166 15.54 5.90 10.68
C ASP A 166 16.23 4.64 10.12
N LEU A 167 15.48 3.81 9.38
CA LEU A 167 16.02 2.62 8.73
C LEU A 167 17.01 2.94 7.61
N ARG A 168 16.85 4.07 6.92
CA ARG A 168 17.84 4.52 5.93
C ARG A 168 19.17 4.85 6.61
N GLU A 169 19.14 5.52 7.75
CA GLU A 169 20.36 5.84 8.51
C GLU A 169 20.99 4.61 9.15
N GLU A 170 20.19 3.68 9.67
CA GLU A 170 20.68 2.39 10.16
C GLU A 170 21.34 1.58 9.03
N LYS A 171 20.71 1.51 7.86
CA LYS A 171 21.25 0.87 6.66
C LYS A 171 22.64 1.43 6.31
N LYS A 172 22.79 2.76 6.28
CA LYS A 172 24.08 3.42 6.03
C LYS A 172 25.13 3.08 7.09
N LYS A 173 24.75 2.97 8.37
CA LYS A 173 25.70 2.61 9.45
C LYS A 173 26.19 1.17 9.29
N VAL A 174 25.30 0.23 9.02
CA VAL A 174 25.67 -1.17 8.81
C VAL A 174 26.53 -1.32 7.54
N GLU A 175 26.20 -0.60 6.46
CA GLU A 175 27.02 -0.54 5.24
C GLU A 175 28.47 -0.13 5.53
N LYS A 176 28.66 0.93 6.34
CA LYS A 176 30.00 1.39 6.73
C LYS A 176 30.76 0.31 7.50
N LEU A 177 30.12 -0.34 8.48
CA LEU A 177 30.74 -1.41 9.26
C LEU A 177 31.12 -2.63 8.41
N VAL A 178 30.24 -3.03 7.48
CA VAL A 178 30.52 -4.11 6.52
C VAL A 178 31.72 -3.75 5.64
N ALA A 179 31.78 -2.52 5.13
CA ALA A 179 32.88 -2.04 4.29
C ALA A 179 34.22 -2.00 5.04
N GLU A 180 34.22 -1.50 6.28
CA GLU A 180 35.41 -1.47 7.15
C GLU A 180 35.92 -2.88 7.45
N GLN A 181 35.03 -3.79 7.85
CA GLN A 181 35.39 -5.17 8.14
C GLN A 181 35.90 -5.91 6.89
N THR A 182 35.29 -5.64 5.73
CA THR A 182 35.74 -6.19 4.45
C THR A 182 37.13 -5.68 4.09
N ARG A 183 37.41 -4.37 4.26
CA ARG A 183 38.75 -3.80 4.04
C ARG A 183 39.80 -4.39 4.98
N LEU A 184 39.43 -4.68 6.24
CA LEU A 184 40.33 -5.36 7.18
C LEU A 184 40.69 -6.77 6.69
N LEU A 185 39.70 -7.57 6.30
CA LEU A 185 39.95 -8.93 5.78
C LEU A 185 40.74 -8.93 4.45
N GLN A 186 40.57 -7.89 3.63
CA GLN A 186 41.38 -7.69 2.42
C GLN A 186 42.85 -7.41 2.75
N ARG A 187 43.12 -6.53 3.72
CA ARG A 187 44.50 -6.28 4.19
C ARG A 187 45.16 -7.53 4.78
N LEU A 188 44.36 -8.41 5.38
CA LEU A 188 44.81 -9.70 5.91
C LEU A 188 44.93 -10.79 4.81
N GLY A 189 44.68 -10.49 3.53
CA GLY A 189 44.82 -11.43 2.42
C GLY A 189 43.81 -12.59 2.39
N THR A 190 42.78 -12.55 3.24
CA THR A 190 41.89 -13.70 3.51
C THR A 190 40.47 -13.48 3.00
N TYR A 191 40.20 -12.37 2.31
CA TYR A 191 38.89 -12.07 1.74
C TYR A 191 38.84 -12.36 0.23
N ASN A 192 38.12 -13.41 -0.16
CA ASN A 192 37.75 -13.60 -1.55
C ASN A 192 36.49 -12.78 -1.83
N ARG A 193 36.63 -11.71 -2.63
CA ARG A 193 35.52 -10.82 -2.98
C ARG A 193 34.52 -11.48 -3.93
N GLY A 194 34.81 -12.65 -4.49
CA GLY A 194 34.04 -13.22 -5.60
C GLY A 194 34.44 -12.55 -6.93
N ASN A 195 34.11 -13.21 -8.03
CA ASN A 195 34.43 -12.75 -9.38
C ASN A 195 33.17 -12.12 -10.02
N PRO A 196 33.14 -10.80 -10.31
CA PRO A 196 32.03 -10.17 -11.03
C PRO A 196 31.69 -10.87 -12.36
N ASN A 197 32.72 -11.44 -13.01
CA ASN A 197 32.62 -12.19 -14.26
C ASN A 197 32.40 -13.69 -14.06
N SER A 198 32.00 -14.12 -12.84
CA SER A 198 31.63 -15.51 -12.60
C SER A 198 30.48 -15.90 -13.51
N GLN A 199 30.64 -17.03 -14.20
CA GLN A 199 29.61 -17.62 -15.07
C GLN A 199 28.54 -18.38 -14.26
N GLY A 200 28.72 -18.46 -12.94
CA GLY A 200 27.82 -19.20 -12.06
C GLY A 200 27.94 -20.71 -12.22
N VAL A 201 26.92 -21.40 -11.71
CA VAL A 201 26.75 -22.84 -11.84
C VAL A 201 25.52 -23.09 -12.69
N LYS A 202 25.51 -24.15 -13.50
CA LYS A 202 24.31 -24.54 -14.24
C LYS A 202 23.34 -25.24 -13.28
N TYR A 203 22.09 -24.79 -13.21
CA TYR A 203 21.05 -25.52 -12.48
C TYR A 203 20.71 -26.83 -13.19
N THR A 204 20.80 -27.95 -12.47
CA THR A 204 20.56 -29.31 -12.99
C THR A 204 19.41 -30.05 -12.30
N GLY A 205 18.60 -29.37 -11.47
CA GLY A 205 17.49 -30.00 -10.77
C GLY A 205 16.21 -30.13 -11.60
N ASP A 206 15.21 -30.79 -11.02
CA ASP A 206 13.98 -31.21 -11.69
C ASP A 206 12.91 -30.11 -11.84
N ALA A 207 13.19 -28.89 -11.39
CA ALA A 207 12.24 -27.79 -11.54
C ALA A 207 11.89 -27.53 -13.02
N SER A 208 10.64 -27.16 -13.25
CA SER A 208 10.07 -26.88 -14.57
C SER A 208 9.39 -25.50 -14.62
N GLY A 209 9.08 -25.02 -15.82
CA GLY A 209 8.41 -23.73 -16.05
C GLY A 209 9.12 -22.54 -15.41
N ASP A 210 8.34 -21.61 -14.87
CA ASP A 210 8.80 -20.38 -14.23
C ASP A 210 9.77 -20.64 -13.08
N ALA A 211 9.50 -21.67 -12.25
CA ALA A 211 10.37 -22.04 -11.14
C ALA A 211 11.77 -22.46 -11.61
N ARG A 212 11.88 -23.13 -12.77
CA ARG A 212 13.17 -23.46 -13.39
C ARG A 212 13.93 -22.21 -13.79
N ALA A 213 13.25 -21.23 -14.37
CA ALA A 213 13.87 -19.97 -14.79
C ALA A 213 14.37 -19.14 -13.58
N VAL A 214 13.61 -19.10 -12.48
CA VAL A 214 14.06 -18.49 -11.21
C VAL A 214 15.37 -19.13 -10.72
N LEU A 215 15.41 -20.46 -10.64
CA LEU A 215 16.57 -21.19 -10.14
C LEU A 215 17.78 -21.09 -11.08
N GLN A 216 17.56 -21.15 -12.40
CA GLN A 216 18.62 -20.96 -13.39
C GLN A 216 19.25 -19.57 -13.26
N PHE A 217 18.45 -18.53 -13.07
CA PHE A 217 18.96 -17.18 -12.85
C PHE A 217 19.81 -17.09 -11.58
N ALA A 218 19.29 -17.62 -10.46
CA ALA A 218 19.99 -17.58 -9.17
C ALA A 218 21.33 -18.33 -9.22
N TYR A 219 21.34 -19.54 -9.80
CA TYR A 219 22.55 -20.36 -9.93
C TYR A 219 23.60 -19.71 -10.85
N ALA A 220 23.18 -18.99 -11.88
CA ALA A 220 24.07 -18.22 -12.75
C ALA A 220 24.78 -17.06 -12.01
N GLN A 221 24.33 -16.67 -10.81
CA GLN A 221 24.99 -15.62 -10.00
C GLN A 221 25.99 -16.17 -8.99
N ILE A 222 26.11 -17.50 -8.83
CA ILE A 222 27.04 -18.12 -7.87
C ILE A 222 28.47 -17.69 -8.19
N GLY A 223 29.23 -17.32 -7.16
CA GLY A 223 30.62 -16.86 -7.29
C GLY A 223 30.78 -15.37 -7.61
N LYS A 224 29.70 -14.63 -7.91
CA LYS A 224 29.73 -13.16 -7.98
C LYS A 224 29.86 -12.54 -6.58
N PRO A 225 30.42 -11.33 -6.45
CA PRO A 225 30.52 -10.65 -5.16
C PRO A 225 29.15 -10.43 -4.53
N TYR A 226 29.06 -10.69 -3.22
CA TYR A 226 28.01 -10.09 -2.43
C TYR A 226 28.25 -8.58 -2.36
N ARG A 227 27.28 -7.80 -2.83
CA ARG A 227 27.30 -6.34 -2.77
C ARG A 227 26.05 -5.91 -2.04
N PHE A 228 26.21 -5.32 -0.87
CA PHE A 228 25.08 -4.79 -0.12
C PHE A 228 24.34 -3.71 -0.92
N GLY A 229 23.01 -3.79 -1.02
CA GLY A 229 22.22 -2.96 -1.92
C GLY A 229 22.42 -3.31 -3.41
N GLY A 230 23.02 -4.46 -3.71
CA GLY A 230 23.37 -4.88 -5.05
C GLY A 230 22.17 -5.45 -5.80
N GLU A 231 21.83 -4.83 -6.92
CA GLU A 231 20.76 -5.25 -7.83
C GLU A 231 21.30 -5.85 -9.14
N GLY A 232 22.59 -6.26 -9.15
CA GLY A 232 23.28 -6.83 -10.31
C GLY A 232 23.82 -5.80 -11.32
N PRO A 233 24.47 -6.25 -12.41
CA PRO A 233 24.87 -7.63 -12.70
C PRO A 233 26.20 -8.03 -12.04
N ASP A 234 27.00 -7.07 -11.60
CA ASP A 234 28.37 -7.27 -11.12
C ASP A 234 28.43 -7.82 -9.69
N GLY A 235 27.31 -7.89 -9.00
CA GLY A 235 27.18 -8.39 -7.62
C GLY A 235 25.80 -8.10 -7.05
N TRP A 236 25.41 -8.88 -6.04
CA TRP A 236 24.04 -8.92 -5.56
C TRP A 236 23.97 -8.87 -4.04
N ASP A 237 22.89 -8.31 -3.50
CA ASP A 237 22.45 -8.63 -2.13
C ASP A 237 21.37 -9.72 -2.15
N CYS A 238 20.96 -10.19 -0.97
CA CYS A 238 19.94 -11.22 -0.81
C CYS A 238 18.61 -10.83 -1.47
N SER A 239 18.16 -9.60 -1.30
CA SER A 239 16.87 -9.09 -1.74
C SER A 239 16.86 -8.78 -3.25
N GLY A 240 17.95 -8.26 -3.79
CA GLY A 240 18.18 -7.93 -5.19
C GLY A 240 18.33 -9.20 -6.02
N LEU A 241 19.09 -10.18 -5.52
CA LEU A 241 19.19 -11.50 -6.16
C LEU A 241 17.82 -12.18 -6.20
N THR A 242 17.10 -12.18 -5.09
CA THR A 242 15.77 -12.79 -5.00
C THR A 242 14.80 -12.13 -5.97
N GLN A 243 14.72 -10.79 -5.97
CA GLN A 243 13.84 -10.03 -6.89
C GLN A 243 14.20 -10.23 -8.37
N ALA A 244 15.49 -10.25 -8.71
CA ALA A 244 15.90 -10.50 -10.07
C ALA A 244 15.62 -11.95 -10.51
N SER A 245 15.79 -12.93 -9.61
CA SER A 245 15.46 -14.33 -9.86
C SER A 245 13.97 -14.50 -10.15
N TRP A 246 13.09 -13.91 -9.34
CA TRP A 246 11.64 -13.96 -9.58
C TRP A 246 11.22 -13.27 -10.89
N ARG A 247 11.81 -12.12 -11.21
CA ARG A 247 11.59 -11.44 -12.50
C ARG A 247 12.01 -12.30 -13.69
N ALA A 248 13.09 -13.06 -13.57
CA ALA A 248 13.55 -13.98 -14.62
C ALA A 248 12.56 -15.14 -14.85
N GLY A 249 11.82 -15.54 -13.81
CA GLY A 249 10.73 -16.52 -13.91
C GLY A 249 9.38 -15.94 -14.35
N GLY A 250 9.31 -14.69 -14.80
CA GLY A 250 8.05 -14.07 -15.25
C GLY A 250 7.07 -13.70 -14.12
N GLY A 251 7.46 -13.87 -12.86
CA GLY A 251 6.65 -13.52 -11.70
C GLY A 251 6.91 -12.09 -11.20
N GLU A 252 5.87 -11.44 -10.67
CA GLU A 252 6.03 -10.28 -9.80
C GLU A 252 6.60 -10.76 -8.45
N PRO A 253 7.58 -10.07 -7.83
CA PRO A 253 8.18 -10.53 -6.59
C PRO A 253 7.11 -10.69 -5.50
N ALA A 254 7.17 -11.79 -4.74
CA ALA A 254 6.39 -11.88 -3.51
C ALA A 254 6.69 -10.65 -2.63
N PRO A 255 5.70 -10.05 -1.94
CA PRO A 255 5.96 -8.93 -1.05
C PRO A 255 7.04 -9.31 -0.04
N HIS A 256 7.89 -8.35 0.36
CA HIS A 256 9.17 -8.50 1.09
C HIS A 256 9.12 -9.13 2.51
N HIS A 257 8.18 -10.03 2.77
CA HIS A 257 8.10 -10.90 3.92
C HIS A 257 7.84 -12.32 3.40
N LEU A 258 8.89 -13.11 3.22
CA LEU A 258 8.72 -14.54 3.29
C LEU A 258 8.64 -14.88 4.79
N PRO A 259 7.50 -15.39 5.32
CA PRO A 259 7.63 -16.23 6.49
C PRO A 259 8.60 -17.35 6.10
N ALA A 260 9.57 -17.65 6.97
CA ALA A 260 10.47 -18.78 6.77
C ALA A 260 9.63 -20.01 6.41
N VAL A 261 9.69 -20.44 5.14
CA VAL A 261 9.04 -21.67 4.72
C VAL A 261 9.89 -22.77 5.33
N GLY A 262 9.36 -23.36 6.41
CA GLY A 262 9.95 -24.54 7.03
C GLY A 262 10.20 -25.60 5.96
N VAL A 263 11.38 -26.20 6.03
CA VAL A 263 11.77 -27.34 5.22
C VAL A 263 10.73 -28.45 5.44
N GLY A 264 9.88 -28.70 4.44
CA GLY A 264 8.94 -29.83 4.43
C GLY A 264 7.47 -29.43 4.35
N GLY A 265 6.96 -29.14 3.15
CA GLY A 265 5.53 -29.07 2.87
C GLY A 265 5.27 -28.76 1.39
N PRO A 266 4.39 -29.49 0.68
CA PRO A 266 4.19 -29.29 -0.75
C PRO A 266 3.51 -27.94 -1.05
N ALA A 267 3.99 -27.25 -2.08
CA ALA A 267 3.46 -25.98 -2.53
C ALA A 267 2.00 -26.10 -3.04
N PRO A 268 1.13 -25.10 -2.82
CA PRO A 268 -0.23 -25.11 -3.34
C PRO A 268 -0.21 -24.92 -4.87
N GLY A 269 -0.85 -25.84 -5.58
CA GLY A 269 -0.89 -25.90 -7.04
C GLY A 269 -1.54 -24.67 -7.67
N VAL A 270 -0.83 -24.07 -8.63
CA VAL A 270 -1.35 -23.01 -9.49
C VAL A 270 -2.33 -23.66 -10.47
N ALA A 271 -3.61 -23.36 -10.33
CA ALA A 271 -4.67 -23.87 -11.19
C ALA A 271 -4.48 -23.38 -12.64
N GLY A 272 -4.12 -24.31 -13.53
CA GLY A 272 -4.12 -24.08 -14.97
C GLY A 272 -5.54 -23.82 -15.49
N ARG A 273 -5.70 -22.77 -16.31
CA ARG A 273 -6.93 -22.51 -17.07
C ARG A 273 -7.07 -23.56 -18.17
N PRO A 274 -8.21 -24.27 -18.32
CA PRO A 274 -8.41 -25.15 -19.46
C PRO A 274 -8.87 -24.38 -20.70
N ALA A 275 -8.33 -24.83 -21.84
CA ALA A 275 -8.60 -24.36 -23.19
C ALA A 275 -10.01 -24.74 -23.68
N ALA A 276 -10.49 -23.96 -24.65
CA ALA A 276 -11.78 -24.11 -25.31
C ALA A 276 -11.92 -25.41 -26.12
N GLY A 277 -13.05 -26.10 -25.99
CA GLY A 277 -13.48 -27.22 -26.82
C GLY A 277 -15.01 -27.22 -26.96
N ARG A 278 -15.49 -27.34 -28.21
CA ARG A 278 -16.88 -27.18 -28.68
C ARG A 278 -17.81 -28.37 -28.30
N PRO A 279 -19.15 -28.23 -28.44
CA PRO A 279 -20.15 -29.01 -27.72
C PRO A 279 -20.67 -30.23 -28.50
N HIS A 280 -21.04 -31.29 -27.77
CA HIS A 280 -21.88 -32.38 -28.29
C HIS A 280 -23.14 -32.58 -27.44
N LEU A 281 -24.27 -32.65 -28.15
CA LEU A 281 -25.62 -32.94 -27.69
C LEU A 281 -25.75 -34.33 -27.04
N GLN A 282 -26.50 -34.41 -25.93
CA GLN A 282 -27.39 -35.55 -25.71
C GLN A 282 -28.60 -35.13 -24.87
N GLN A 283 -29.78 -35.26 -25.48
CA GLN A 283 -31.10 -35.08 -24.88
C GLN A 283 -31.46 -36.21 -23.91
N ARG A 284 -32.41 -35.90 -22.99
CA ARG A 284 -33.48 -36.73 -22.37
C ARG A 284 -33.67 -36.17 -20.94
N HIS A 285 -34.84 -35.90 -20.37
CA HIS A 285 -36.26 -36.07 -20.67
C HIS A 285 -37.03 -35.11 -19.75
N GLN A 286 -38.11 -34.49 -20.22
CA GLN A 286 -39.10 -33.83 -19.35
C GLN A 286 -40.05 -34.87 -18.73
N PRO A 287 -40.86 -34.47 -17.72
CA PRO A 287 -42.26 -34.31 -18.07
C PRO A 287 -42.94 -33.03 -17.55
N ARG A 288 -43.80 -32.54 -18.45
CA ARG A 288 -44.88 -31.56 -18.38
C ARG A 288 -45.69 -31.51 -17.07
N ARG A 289 -46.09 -30.30 -16.67
CA ARG A 289 -47.47 -30.04 -16.20
C ARG A 289 -48.06 -28.78 -16.82
N TYR A 290 -49.33 -28.94 -17.19
CA TYR A 290 -50.25 -28.05 -17.88
C TYR A 290 -50.72 -26.86 -17.03
N LEU A 291 -51.14 -25.78 -17.71
CA LEU A 291 -52.41 -25.01 -17.59
C LEU A 291 -52.23 -23.75 -18.48
N ARG A 292 -52.62 -23.70 -19.76
CA ARG A 292 -53.95 -23.58 -20.41
C ARG A 292 -54.81 -22.38 -19.94
N GLY A 293 -54.95 -21.40 -20.84
CA GLY A 293 -56.01 -20.38 -20.89
C GLY A 293 -55.50 -19.04 -21.44
N ARG A 294 -55.41 -18.81 -22.77
CA ARG A 294 -56.45 -18.25 -23.68
C ARG A 294 -57.13 -17.00 -23.09
N ARG A 295 -57.34 -15.87 -23.79
CA ARG A 295 -57.43 -15.55 -25.24
C ARG A 295 -57.47 -14.00 -25.34
N GLN A 296 -56.88 -13.40 -26.39
CA GLN A 296 -57.55 -12.56 -27.44
C GLN A 296 -58.20 -11.27 -26.93
N ASP A 297 -58.16 -10.09 -27.54
CA ASP A 297 -57.80 -9.50 -28.85
C ASP A 297 -57.47 -8.02 -28.51
N GLY A 298 -56.92 -7.13 -29.33
CA GLY A 298 -56.83 -7.04 -30.78
C GLY A 298 -56.18 -5.70 -31.17
N SER A 299 -55.48 -5.73 -32.31
CA SER A 299 -55.40 -4.70 -33.36
C SER A 299 -55.75 -3.22 -33.08
N ARG A 300 -54.78 -2.33 -33.35
CA ARG A 300 -54.81 -1.20 -34.33
C ARG A 300 -53.62 -0.27 -34.01
N ALA A 301 -52.58 -0.13 -34.82
CA ALA A 301 -52.48 0.50 -36.16
C ALA A 301 -52.51 2.05 -36.14
N ALA A 302 -51.50 2.63 -36.82
CA ALA A 302 -51.37 4.00 -37.33
C ALA A 302 -51.05 5.09 -36.29
N ASP A 303 -50.30 6.17 -36.54
CA ASP A 303 -49.54 6.66 -37.69
C ASP A 303 -48.69 7.86 -37.18
N ARG A 304 -47.59 8.17 -37.88
CA ARG A 304 -46.72 9.37 -37.79
C ARG A 304 -45.72 9.52 -36.66
#